data_AF-A0A0M2RJR0-F1
#
_entry.id   AF-A0A0M2RJR0-F1
#
_cell.length_a   1.000
_cell.length_b   1.000
_cell.length_c   1.000
_cell.angle_alpha   90.00
_cell.angle_beta   90.00
_cell.angle_gamma   90.00
#
_symmetry.space_group_name_H-M   'P 1'
#
loop_
_entity.id
_entity.type
_entity.pdbx_description
1 polymer ?
#
loop_
_entity_poly.entity_id
_entity_poly.type
_entity_poly.pdbx_seq_one_letter_code
_entity_poly.pdbx_strand_id
1 'polypeptide(L)'
;MYRGGQLYVSGPPARLTAHEARIRVFDLRRRGVDPDQVREFQAQVADELADLHHWIRLLSEENGRLRRALRDWQTMHARECRPPDEGHR
;
A
#
# COMPACT_ATOMS: atom_id res chain seq x y z
N MET A 1 27.73 -14.32 2.13
CA MET A 1 26.66 -14.61 1.15
C MET A 1 25.31 -14.37 1.82
N TYR A 2 24.82 -13.13 1.85
CA TYR A 2 23.52 -12.82 2.47
C TYR A 2 22.42 -13.05 1.44
N ARG A 3 21.80 -14.23 1.52
CA ARG A 3 20.61 -14.61 0.74
C ARG A 3 19.43 -13.79 1.29
N GLY A 4 18.78 -13.04 0.42
CA GLY A 4 17.72 -12.09 0.76
C GLY A 4 16.70 -12.66 1.74
N GLY A 5 16.58 -11.99 2.89
CA GLY A 5 15.48 -12.16 3.81
C GLY A 5 14.22 -11.62 3.14
N GLN A 6 13.50 -12.49 2.43
CA GLN A 6 12.11 -12.23 2.09
C GLN A 6 11.35 -12.25 3.42
N LEU A 7 11.22 -11.07 4.03
CA LEU A 7 10.25 -10.88 5.11
C LEU A 7 8.89 -11.20 4.49
N TYR A 8 8.29 -12.31 4.91
CA TYR A 8 6.88 -12.54 4.78
C TYR A 8 6.19 -11.43 5.58
N VAL A 9 6.03 -10.26 4.96
CA VAL A 9 5.01 -9.32 5.37
C VAL A 9 3.73 -10.07 5.06
N SER A 10 3.16 -10.72 6.08
CA SER A 10 1.73 -10.99 6.09
C SER A 10 1.11 -9.65 5.68
N GLY A 11 0.53 -9.61 4.48
CA GLY A 11 -0.09 -8.40 3.97
C GLY A 11 -1.01 -7.86 5.08
N PRO A 12 -1.09 -6.52 5.25
CA PRO A 12 -1.95 -5.96 6.27
C PRO A 12 -3.32 -6.66 6.21
N PRO A 13 -3.92 -7.00 7.37
CA PRO A 13 -5.24 -7.63 7.40
C PRO A 13 -6.19 -6.85 6.50
N ALA A 14 -7.13 -7.56 5.85
CA ALA A 14 -8.08 -6.94 4.92
C ALA A 14 -8.64 -5.67 5.53
N ARG A 15 -8.23 -4.51 4.98
CA ARG A 15 -8.58 -3.21 5.54
C ARG A 15 -10.04 -2.96 5.25
N LEU A 16 -10.76 -2.41 6.23
CA LEU A 16 -12.14 -1.96 6.07
C LEU A 16 -12.22 -1.04 4.85
N THR A 17 -13.03 -1.39 3.87
CA THR A 17 -13.25 -0.56 2.69
C THR A 17 -14.19 0.60 3.00
N ALA A 18 -14.06 1.69 2.24
CA ALA A 18 -14.99 2.82 2.33
C ALA A 18 -16.45 2.38 2.12
N HIS A 19 -16.67 1.43 1.21
CA HIS A 19 -17.99 0.87 0.95
C HIS A 19 -18.54 0.10 2.16
N GLU A 20 -17.74 -0.80 2.74
CA GLU A 20 -18.13 -1.55 3.94
C GLU A 20 -18.42 -0.63 5.12
N ALA A 21 -17.66 0.46 5.29
CA ALA A 21 -17.92 1.46 6.33
C ALA A 21 -19.28 2.16 6.12
N ARG A 22 -19.61 2.52 4.86
CA ARG A 22 -20.83 3.25 4.50
C ARG A 22 -22.10 2.41 4.62
N ILE A 23 -22.03 1.11 4.34
CA ILE A 23 -23.20 0.22 4.37
C ILE A 23 -23.37 -0.53 5.69
N ARG A 24 -22.47 -0.33 6.66
CA ARG A 24 -22.50 -1.10 7.91
C ARG A 24 -23.78 -0.79 8.68
N VAL A 25 -24.52 -1.82 9.04
CA VAL A 25 -25.74 -1.70 9.85
C VAL A 25 -25.41 -2.02 11.31
N PHE A 26 -25.99 -1.26 12.23
CA PHE A 26 -25.91 -1.49 13.68
C PHE A 26 -27.31 -1.82 14.22
N ASP A 27 -27.36 -2.74 15.19
CA ASP A 27 -28.60 -3.08 15.88
C ASP A 27 -29.13 -1.89 16.69
N LEU A 28 -30.44 -1.63 16.59
CA LEU A 28 -31.09 -0.63 17.42
C LEU A 28 -31.13 -1.10 18.88
N ARG A 29 -30.79 -0.20 19.81
CA ARG A 29 -30.83 -0.44 21.27
C ARG A 29 -31.67 0.63 21.95
N ARG A 30 -32.34 0.26 23.05
CA ARG A 30 -33.26 1.15 23.82
C ARG A 30 -32.61 2.46 24.29
N ARG A 31 -31.28 2.47 24.43
CA ARG A 31 -30.45 3.67 24.65
C ARG A 31 -29.28 3.64 23.65
N GLY A 32 -29.56 3.96 22.40
CA GLY A 32 -28.59 4.04 21.31
C GLY A 32 -28.34 5.48 20.87
N VAL A 33 -27.29 5.65 20.06
CA VAL A 33 -27.03 6.90 19.33
C VAL A 33 -28.09 7.06 18.25
N ASP A 34 -28.42 8.30 17.92
CA ASP A 34 -29.31 8.65 16.82
C ASP A 34 -28.84 8.01 15.50
N PRO A 35 -29.67 7.19 14.83
CA PRO A 35 -29.32 6.55 13.56
C PRO A 35 -28.87 7.52 12.47
N ASP A 36 -29.38 8.75 12.44
CA ASP A 36 -28.98 9.74 11.44
C ASP A 36 -27.56 10.26 11.69
N GLN A 37 -27.20 10.50 12.96
CA GLN A 37 -25.83 10.88 13.32
C GLN A 37 -24.84 9.75 13.05
N VAL A 38 -25.25 8.49 13.26
CA VAL A 38 -24.42 7.33 12.90
C VAL A 38 -24.17 7.30 11.39
N ARG A 39 -25.21 7.53 10.57
CA ARG A 39 -25.08 7.57 9.10
C ARG A 39 -24.17 8.71 8.62
N GLU A 40 -24.29 9.89 9.21
CA GLU A 40 -23.42 11.04 8.88
C GLU A 40 -21.96 10.74 9.22
N PHE A 41 -21.71 10.19 10.41
CA PHE A 41 -20.35 9.78 10.81
C PHE A 41 -19.80 8.67 9.91
N GLN A 42 -20.62 7.68 9.53
CA GLN A 42 -20.22 6.65 8.58
C GLN A 42 -19.86 7.21 7.21
N ALA A 43 -20.57 8.23 6.73
CA ALA A 43 -20.25 8.89 5.48
C ALA A 43 -18.88 9.57 5.56
N GLN A 44 -18.62 10.32 6.64
CA GLN A 44 -17.32 10.97 6.85
C GLN A 44 -16.18 9.94 6.92
N VAL A 45 -16.34 8.87 7.72
CA VAL A 45 -15.32 7.82 7.83
C VAL A 45 -15.10 7.12 6.48
N ALA A 46 -16.15 6.88 5.72
CA ALA A 46 -16.03 6.27 4.41
C ALA A 46 -15.27 7.16 3.42
N ASP A 47 -15.49 8.48 3.46
CA ASP A 47 -14.81 9.43 2.59
C ASP A 47 -13.31 9.54 2.97
N GLU A 48 -13.00 9.63 4.26
CA GLU A 48 -11.61 9.60 4.74
C GLU A 48 -10.89 8.28 4.40
N LEU A 49 -11.58 7.13 4.50
CA LEU A 49 -11.04 5.84 4.07
C LEU A 49 -10.80 5.78 2.56
N ALA A 50 -11.65 6.40 1.76
CA ALA A 50 -11.48 6.47 0.31
C ALA A 50 -10.22 7.28 -0.04
N ASP A 51 -10.04 8.43 0.59
CA ASP A 51 -8.87 9.29 0.41
C ASP A 51 -7.58 8.58 0.84
N LEU A 52 -7.57 7.94 2.00
CA LEU A 52 -6.40 7.19 2.47
C LEU A 52 -6.04 6.05 1.52
N HIS A 53 -7.01 5.29 1.01
CA HIS A 53 -6.74 4.24 0.03
C HIS A 53 -6.23 4.80 -1.30
N HIS A 54 -6.74 5.96 -1.73
CA HIS A 54 -6.23 6.66 -2.91
C HIS A 54 -4.76 7.04 -2.73
N TRP A 55 -4.40 7.68 -1.62
CA TRP A 55 -3.02 8.07 -1.32
C TRP A 55 -2.07 6.88 -1.21
N ILE A 56 -2.51 5.79 -0.58
CA ILE A 56 -1.71 4.55 -0.48
C ILE A 56 -1.42 3.99 -1.87
N ARG A 57 -2.43 3.95 -2.76
CA ARG A 57 -2.25 3.50 -4.13
C ARG A 57 -1.25 4.37 -4.88
N LEU A 58 -1.43 5.69 -4.82
CA LEU A 58 -0.55 6.65 -5.49
C LEU A 58 0.90 6.53 -5.02
N LEU A 59 1.12 6.45 -3.70
CA LEU A 59 2.45 6.27 -3.13
C LEU A 59 3.07 4.92 -3.50
N SER A 60 2.25 3.87 -3.61
CA SER A 60 2.74 2.55 -4.03
C SER A 60 3.16 2.55 -5.50
N GLU A 61 2.39 3.23 -6.36
CA GLU A 61 2.71 3.40 -7.78
C GLU A 61 4.00 4.19 -7.96
N GLU A 62 4.16 5.29 -7.23
CA GLU A 62 5.36 6.13 -7.28
C GLU A 62 6.59 5.41 -6.73
N ASN A 63 6.47 4.72 -5.60
CA ASN A 63 7.55 3.86 -5.09
C ASN A 63 7.93 2.78 -6.11
N GLY A 64 6.95 2.20 -6.79
CA GLY A 64 7.19 1.24 -7.88
C GLY A 64 7.99 1.86 -9.03
N ARG A 65 7.66 3.10 -9.42
CA ARG A 65 8.39 3.84 -10.46
C ARG A 65 9.84 4.12 -10.05
N LEU A 66 10.05 4.63 -8.84
CA LEU A 66 11.38 4.91 -8.30
C LEU A 66 12.25 3.66 -8.21
N ARG A 67 11.69 2.54 -7.72
CA ARG A 67 12.38 1.26 -7.66
C ARG A 67 12.81 0.74 -9.04
N ARG A 68 11.98 0.93 -10.07
CA ARG A 68 12.33 0.57 -11.45
C ARG A 68 13.47 1.43 -11.98
N ALA A 69 13.35 2.75 -11.87
CA ALA A 69 14.41 3.67 -12.30
C ALA A 69 15.76 3.37 -11.63
N LEU A 70 15.76 3.08 -10.32
CA LEU A 70 16.97 2.69 -9.61
C LEU A 70 17.55 1.38 -10.14
N ARG A 71 16.72 0.36 -10.40
CA ARG A 71 17.16 -0.92 -10.94
C ARG A 71 17.75 -0.77 -12.34
N ASP A 72 17.14 0.07 -13.18
CA ASP A 72 17.60 0.32 -14.54
C ASP A 72 18.97 1.02 -14.52
N TRP A 73 19.14 2.03 -13.67
CA TRP A 73 20.42 2.69 -13.45
C TRP A 73 21.49 1.72 -12.94
N GLN A 74 21.18 0.89 -11.93
CA GLN A 74 22.10 -0.12 -11.41
C GLN A 74 22.49 -1.14 -12.49
N THR A 75 21.55 -1.53 -13.36
CA THR A 75 21.80 -2.48 -14.45
C THR A 75 22.70 -1.87 -15.53
N MET A 76 22.48 -0.60 -15.88
CA MET A 76 23.33 0.15 -16.81
C MET A 76 24.75 0.28 -16.25
N HIS A 77 24.88 0.74 -15.01
CA HIS A 77 26.18 0.91 -14.35
C HIS A 77 26.93 -0.42 -14.16
N ALA A 78 26.24 -1.52 -13.86
CA ALA A 78 26.87 -2.84 -13.74
C ALA A 78 27.40 -3.37 -15.09
N ARG A 79 26.82 -2.96 -16.23
CA ARG A 79 27.34 -3.28 -17.56
C ARG A 79 28.57 -2.44 -17.91
N GLU A 80 28.58 -1.18 -17.49
CA GLU A 80 29.70 -0.25 -17.71
C GLU A 80 30.90 -0.57 -16.82
N CYS A 81 30.68 -1.06 -15.60
CA CYS A 81 31.72 -1.49 -14.66
C CYS A 81 32.09 -2.96 -14.79
N ARG A 82 31.76 -3.65 -15.89
CA ARG A 82 32.27 -5.01 -16.12
C ARG A 82 33.79 -4.93 -16.22
N PRO A 83 34.56 -5.47 -15.26
CA PRO A 83 36.01 -5.50 -15.40
C PRO A 83 36.34 -6.27 -16.68
N PRO A 84 37.31 -5.82 -17.49
CA PRO A 84 37.76 -6.61 -18.63
C PRO A 84 38.08 -8.00 -18.11
N ASP A 85 37.49 -9.03 -18.70
CA ASP A 85 37.73 -10.42 -18.32
C ASP A 85 39.26 -10.59 -18.23
N GLU A 86 39.79 -10.79 -17.01
CA GLU A 86 41.16 -11.23 -16.77
C GLU A 86 41.28 -12.69 -17.22
N GLY A 87 40.92 -12.96 -18.48
CA GLY A 87 41.42 -14.10 -19.20
C GLY A 87 42.76 -13.68 -19.79
N HIS A 88 43.85 -14.15 -19.21
CA HIS A 88 45.10 -14.64 -19.83
C HIS A 88 46.25 -14.59 -18.82
N ARG A 89 46.45 -15.63 -18.01
CA ARG A 89 47.45 -16.70 -18.20
C ARG A 89 47.62 -17.53 -16.92
#